data_AF-A0A7J9KZH6-F1
#
_entry.id   AF-A0A7J9KZH6-F1
#
_cell.length_a   1.000
_cell.length_b   1.000
_cell.length_c   1.000
_cell.angle_alpha   90.00
_cell.angle_beta   90.00
_cell.angle_gamma   90.00
#
_symmetry.space_group_name_H-M   'P 1'
#
loop_
_entity.id
_entity.type
_entity.pdbx_description
1 polymer ?
#
loop_
_entity_poly.entity_id
_entity_poly.type
_entity_poly.pdbx_seq_one_letter_code
_entity_poly.pdbx_strand_id
1 'polypeptide(L)'
;MAIPIPLLFSSPSFLSSPKSLPLFFKPKINTSKSFNLHFHANVASSSTLTAMEVGEDLPLDYGDWLPKPDPDQRRRAGILLHPTSFKGAYGIGDFGEEAFRFIDWLHLAGCSVWQVLPLVPPDDEGSPYAGQDANCGNTFLISLEELVKDGLLTKKELPQPIDCDRVNYSIVAKLKDPLITKVKHLLNITSLFG
;
A
#
# COMPACT_ATOMS: atom_id res chain seq x y z
N MET A 1 37.70 -30.58 -22.56
CA MET A 1 38.14 -29.27 -22.07
C MET A 1 36.97 -28.64 -21.34
N ALA A 2 36.97 -28.75 -20.00
CA ALA A 2 35.93 -28.23 -19.12
C ALA A 2 36.46 -26.96 -18.44
N ILE A 3 35.65 -25.91 -18.41
CA ILE A 3 35.96 -24.62 -17.78
C ILE A 3 35.18 -24.58 -16.46
N PRO A 4 35.81 -24.35 -15.29
CA PRO A 4 35.08 -24.30 -14.02
C PRO A 4 34.56 -22.89 -13.71
N ILE A 5 33.34 -22.82 -13.17
CA ILE A 5 32.70 -21.62 -12.62
C ILE A 5 32.84 -21.70 -11.09
N PRO A 6 33.39 -20.68 -10.39
CA PRO A 6 33.42 -20.70 -8.93
C PRO A 6 32.08 -20.24 -8.34
N LEU A 7 31.48 -21.13 -7.53
CA LEU A 7 30.38 -20.82 -6.61
C LEU A 7 30.94 -20.02 -5.41
N LEU A 8 30.50 -18.77 -5.23
CA LEU A 8 30.60 -18.09 -3.93
C LEU A 8 29.20 -17.97 -3.32
N PHE A 9 28.86 -18.97 -2.52
CA PHE A 9 27.93 -18.80 -1.40
C PHE A 9 28.66 -18.09 -0.28
N SER A 10 28.04 -17.05 0.29
CA SER A 10 28.41 -16.52 1.61
C SER A 10 27.14 -16.08 2.31
N SER A 11 26.72 -16.91 3.27
CA SER A 11 25.68 -16.60 4.26
C SER A 11 26.26 -15.67 5.34
N PRO A 12 25.53 -14.66 5.83
CA PRO A 12 25.83 -14.08 7.13
C PRO A 12 24.94 -14.68 8.21
N SER A 13 25.61 -15.27 9.21
CA SER A 13 25.05 -15.80 10.44
C SER A 13 24.57 -14.69 11.37
N PHE A 14 23.45 -14.96 12.05
CA PHE A 14 22.86 -14.21 13.14
C PHE A 14 23.76 -14.12 14.39
N LEU A 15 23.74 -12.96 15.06
CA LEU A 15 23.72 -12.65 16.51
C LEU A 15 23.99 -11.13 16.63
N SER A 16 23.40 -10.27 17.48
CA SER A 16 22.55 -10.37 18.67
C SER A 16 21.93 -8.99 18.93
N SER A 17 20.66 -8.92 19.34
CA SER A 17 20.05 -7.78 20.07
C SER A 17 20.35 -7.93 21.58
N PRO A 18 20.11 -6.98 22.52
CA PRO A 18 19.43 -5.68 22.40
C PRO A 18 20.10 -4.50 23.13
N LYS A 19 19.90 -3.27 22.66
CA LYS A 19 19.88 -2.08 23.53
C LYS A 19 18.75 -1.14 23.10
N SER A 20 17.84 -0.93 24.03
CA SER A 20 16.74 0.02 24.02
C SER A 20 17.18 1.41 23.57
N LEU A 21 16.45 2.00 22.62
CA LEU A 21 16.49 3.42 22.34
C LEU A 21 15.08 4.00 22.56
N PRO A 22 14.96 5.17 23.20
CA PRO A 22 13.69 5.69 23.66
C PRO A 22 12.88 6.30 22.51
N LEU A 23 11.59 5.94 22.49
CA LEU A 23 10.51 6.73 21.89
C LEU A 23 10.50 8.12 22.52
N PHE A 24 10.96 9.14 21.80
CA PHE A 24 10.52 10.53 21.98
C PHE A 24 10.90 11.37 20.75
N PHE A 25 10.16 11.21 19.65
CA PHE A 25 10.20 12.19 18.56
C PHE A 25 9.34 13.40 18.96
N LYS A 26 9.99 14.46 19.45
CA LYS A 26 9.35 15.79 19.53
C LYS A 26 9.33 16.39 18.12
N PRO A 27 8.19 16.86 17.60
CA PRO A 27 8.20 17.61 16.35
C PRO A 27 8.91 18.94 16.62
N LYS A 28 10.08 19.11 16.02
CA LYS A 28 10.77 20.39 16.00
C LYS A 28 9.98 21.27 15.02
N ILE A 29 9.05 22.07 15.55
CA ILE A 29 8.41 23.16 14.80
C ILE A 29 9.54 24.11 14.42
N ASN A 30 10.05 23.94 13.20
CA ASN A 30 11.04 24.84 12.65
C ASN A 30 10.26 26.08 12.20
N THR A 31 10.46 27.15 12.95
CA THR A 31 10.01 28.50 12.62
C THR A 31 10.28 28.78 11.14
N SER A 32 9.24 29.23 10.44
CA SER A 32 9.24 29.63 9.03
C SER A 32 10.52 30.38 8.67
N LYS A 33 11.48 29.68 8.05
CA LYS A 33 12.41 30.32 7.14
C LYS A 33 11.69 30.33 5.80
N SER A 34 11.14 31.48 5.48
CA SER A 34 10.64 31.84 4.16
C SER A 34 11.77 31.59 3.15
N PHE A 35 11.80 30.40 2.56
CA PHE A 35 12.52 30.18 1.32
C PHE A 35 11.74 30.93 0.26
N ASN A 36 12.16 32.16 -0.03
CA ASN A 36 11.80 32.82 -1.28
C ASN A 36 12.48 32.02 -2.39
N LEU A 37 11.83 30.94 -2.84
CA LEU A 37 12.02 30.48 -4.20
C LEU A 37 11.44 31.58 -5.08
N HIS A 38 12.30 32.46 -5.58
CA HIS A 38 11.98 33.19 -6.80
C HIS A 38 11.88 32.15 -7.91
N PHE A 39 10.70 31.55 -8.05
CA PHE A 39 10.27 31.09 -9.35
C PHE A 39 10.22 32.33 -10.23
N HIS A 40 11.26 32.53 -11.03
CA HIS A 40 11.10 33.26 -12.28
C HIS A 40 10.21 32.38 -13.16
N ALA A 41 8.91 32.38 -12.86
CA ALA A 41 7.92 32.08 -13.86
C ALA A 41 8.11 33.19 -14.89
N ASN A 42 8.88 32.91 -15.94
CA ASN A 42 8.71 33.62 -17.19
C ASN A 42 7.29 33.24 -17.64
N VAL A 43 6.32 33.98 -17.12
CA VAL A 43 5.02 34.10 -17.71
C VAL A 43 5.32 34.79 -19.03
N ALA A 44 5.62 34.00 -20.06
CA ALA A 44 5.38 34.43 -21.42
C ALA A 44 3.93 34.88 -21.40
N SER A 45 3.76 36.20 -21.32
CA SER A 45 2.45 36.80 -21.21
C SER A 45 1.67 36.31 -22.43
N SER A 46 0.61 35.55 -22.16
CA SER A 46 -0.27 34.99 -23.19
C SER A 46 -0.83 36.06 -24.14
N SER A 47 -0.66 37.34 -23.79
CA SER A 47 -0.96 38.53 -24.58
C SER A 47 -0.03 38.79 -25.78
N THR A 48 1.14 38.13 -25.88
CA THR A 48 2.11 38.41 -26.96
C THR A 48 1.95 37.47 -28.16
N LEU A 49 1.50 36.23 -27.94
CA LEU A 49 1.18 35.28 -29.01
C LEU A 49 -0.05 35.69 -29.84
N THR A 50 -0.94 36.50 -29.27
CA THR A 50 -2.16 37.01 -29.91
C THR A 50 -1.94 38.11 -30.95
N ALA A 51 -0.70 38.58 -31.15
CA ALA A 51 -0.38 39.70 -32.05
C ALA A 51 0.55 39.33 -33.21
N MET A 52 0.85 38.04 -33.40
CA MET A 52 1.78 37.59 -34.43
C MET A 52 1.04 37.23 -35.72
N GLU A 53 1.40 37.87 -36.83
CA GLU A 53 0.87 37.55 -38.16
C GLU A 53 1.72 36.51 -38.88
N VAL A 54 1.15 35.84 -39.88
CA VAL A 54 1.87 34.86 -40.69
C VAL A 54 2.97 35.58 -41.49
N GLY A 55 4.22 35.27 -41.20
CA GLY A 55 5.40 35.85 -41.86
C GLY A 55 6.27 36.73 -40.95
N GLU A 56 5.80 37.04 -39.73
CA GLU A 56 6.59 37.76 -38.71
C GLU A 56 7.61 36.84 -38.01
N ASP A 57 8.67 37.45 -37.48
CA ASP A 57 9.68 36.74 -36.69
C ASP A 57 9.06 36.17 -35.40
N LEU A 58 9.48 34.95 -35.05
CA LEU A 58 9.06 34.28 -33.83
C LEU A 58 9.69 34.92 -32.59
N PRO A 59 9.07 34.79 -31.40
CA PRO A 59 9.66 35.30 -30.17
C PRO A 59 11.04 34.67 -29.92
N LEU A 60 11.93 35.40 -29.24
CA LEU A 60 13.29 34.92 -28.93
C LEU A 60 13.29 33.60 -28.13
N ASP A 61 12.21 33.32 -27.39
CA ASP A 61 11.99 32.11 -26.58
C ASP A 61 11.18 31.02 -27.32
N TYR A 62 10.91 31.16 -28.62
CA TYR A 62 10.18 30.14 -29.40
C TYR A 62 10.82 28.75 -29.33
N GLY A 63 12.16 28.69 -29.28
CA GLY A 63 12.91 27.44 -29.16
C GLY A 63 12.64 26.66 -27.87
N ASP A 64 12.11 27.32 -26.83
CA ASP A 64 11.79 26.71 -25.54
C ASP A 64 10.37 26.09 -25.52
N TRP A 65 9.56 26.32 -26.55
CA TRP A 65 8.22 25.77 -26.65
C TRP A 65 8.22 24.29 -27.06
N LEU A 66 8.73 23.46 -26.17
CA LEU A 66 8.81 22.01 -26.36
C LEU A 66 7.44 21.32 -26.18
N PRO A 67 7.22 20.16 -26.84
CA PRO A 67 6.06 19.31 -26.56
C PRO A 67 5.99 18.95 -25.07
N LYS A 68 4.83 19.17 -24.46
CA LYS A 68 4.61 18.84 -23.05
C LYS A 68 4.25 17.36 -22.94
N PRO A 69 4.90 16.58 -22.05
CA PRO A 69 4.51 15.20 -21.83
C PRO A 69 3.10 15.14 -21.24
N ASP A 70 2.26 14.27 -21.80
CA ASP A 70 0.94 13.96 -21.27
C ASP A 70 1.09 13.06 -20.02
N PRO A 71 0.67 13.50 -18.82
CA PRO A 71 0.78 12.70 -17.60
C PRO A 71 0.05 11.34 -17.69
N ASP A 72 -1.00 11.24 -18.51
CA ASP A 72 -1.78 10.00 -18.68
C ASP A 72 -1.01 8.93 -19.48
N GLN A 73 0.02 9.35 -20.25
CA GLN A 73 0.89 8.46 -21.03
C GLN A 73 2.14 8.02 -20.26
N ARG A 74 2.21 8.31 -18.96
CA ARG A 74 3.34 7.88 -18.12
C ARG A 74 3.48 6.35 -18.13
N ARG A 75 4.64 5.85 -18.55
CA ARG A 75 4.99 4.43 -18.46
C ARG A 75 5.01 3.97 -17.01
N ARG A 76 4.41 2.81 -16.72
CA ARG A 76 4.30 2.24 -15.37
C ARG A 76 4.55 0.73 -15.40
N ALA A 77 4.99 0.22 -14.26
CA ALA A 77 5.08 -1.21 -13.95
C ALA A 77 4.40 -1.49 -12.60
N GLY A 78 4.01 -2.74 -12.38
CA GLY A 78 3.29 -3.16 -11.19
C GLY A 78 3.38 -4.65 -10.93
N ILE A 79 2.82 -5.06 -9.79
CA ILE A 79 2.81 -6.44 -9.32
C ILE A 79 1.36 -6.91 -9.14
N LEU A 80 1.09 -8.15 -9.57
CA LEU A 80 -0.12 -8.88 -9.25
C LEU A 80 0.13 -9.70 -7.98
N LEU A 81 -0.56 -9.36 -6.90
CA LEU A 81 -0.49 -10.10 -5.64
C LEU A 81 -1.80 -9.92 -4.88
N HIS A 82 -2.50 -11.00 -4.57
CA HIS A 82 -3.74 -10.89 -3.80
C HIS A 82 -3.45 -10.75 -2.30
N PRO A 83 -4.21 -9.95 -1.52
CA PRO A 83 -3.94 -9.76 -0.09
C PRO A 83 -3.96 -11.05 0.74
N THR A 84 -4.74 -12.05 0.32
CA THR A 84 -4.77 -13.37 0.99
C THR A 84 -3.41 -14.09 0.96
N SER A 85 -2.52 -13.70 0.05
CA SER A 85 -1.17 -14.28 -0.11
C SER A 85 -0.10 -13.59 0.75
N PHE A 86 -0.44 -12.51 1.47
CA PHE A 86 0.48 -11.98 2.47
C PHE A 86 0.72 -13.00 3.57
N LYS A 87 1.89 -12.89 4.21
CA LYS A 87 2.16 -13.62 5.45
C LYS A 87 1.23 -13.10 6.55
N GLY A 88 0.87 -13.96 7.49
CA GLY A 88 0.02 -13.55 8.60
C GLY A 88 -0.08 -14.65 9.64
N ALA A 89 -0.29 -14.27 10.89
CA ALA A 89 -0.42 -15.19 12.02
C ALA A 89 -1.77 -15.93 12.05
N TYR A 90 -2.74 -15.53 11.21
CA TYR A 90 -4.15 -15.88 11.37
C TYR A 90 -4.73 -16.66 10.19
N GLY A 91 -3.91 -17.48 9.52
CA GLY A 91 -4.37 -18.42 8.48
C GLY A 91 -4.49 -17.84 7.08
N ILE A 92 -4.48 -16.52 6.95
CA ILE A 92 -4.67 -15.78 5.70
C ILE A 92 -4.01 -14.40 5.83
N GLY A 93 -3.50 -13.87 4.72
CA GLY A 93 -3.09 -12.47 4.66
C GLY A 93 -4.30 -11.52 4.79
N ASP A 94 -4.05 -10.30 5.28
CA ASP A 94 -5.08 -9.30 5.56
C ASP A 94 -4.59 -7.86 5.27
N PHE A 95 -5.47 -6.88 5.44
CA PHE A 95 -5.16 -5.45 5.32
C PHE A 95 -4.55 -4.87 6.62
N GLY A 96 -3.54 -5.54 7.16
CA GLY A 96 -2.75 -5.09 8.30
C GLY A 96 -1.33 -4.66 7.91
N GLU A 97 -0.39 -4.84 8.84
CA GLU A 97 1.02 -4.43 8.70
C GLU A 97 1.68 -4.91 7.40
N GLU A 98 1.47 -6.17 7.01
CA GLU A 98 2.11 -6.74 5.81
C GLU A 98 1.62 -6.09 4.51
N ALA A 99 0.40 -5.56 4.46
CA ALA A 99 -0.09 -4.79 3.31
C ALA A 99 0.67 -3.45 3.18
N PHE A 100 0.91 -2.76 4.29
CA PHE A 100 1.73 -1.53 4.29
C PHE A 100 3.17 -1.81 3.90
N ARG A 101 3.77 -2.87 4.46
CA ARG A 101 5.14 -3.29 4.11
C ARG A 101 5.27 -3.68 2.64
N PHE A 102 4.25 -4.30 2.06
CA PHE A 102 4.22 -4.58 0.63
C PHE A 102 4.16 -3.29 -0.21
N ILE A 103 3.35 -2.31 0.18
CA ILE A 103 3.29 -1.01 -0.50
C ILE A 103 4.62 -0.27 -0.40
N ASP A 104 5.26 -0.26 0.77
CA ASP A 104 6.59 0.33 0.96
C ASP A 104 7.63 -0.35 0.05
N TRP A 105 7.62 -1.68 -0.01
CA TRP A 105 8.48 -2.43 -0.92
C TRP A 105 8.18 -2.11 -2.38
N LEU A 106 6.91 -2.03 -2.77
CA LEU A 106 6.48 -1.73 -4.13
C LEU A 106 6.95 -0.32 -4.56
N HIS A 107 6.87 0.65 -3.64
CA HIS A 107 7.41 1.99 -3.81
C HIS A 107 8.93 1.98 -3.97
N LEU A 108 9.66 1.27 -3.10
CA LEU A 108 11.12 1.13 -3.19
C LEU A 108 11.57 0.44 -4.48
N ALA A 109 10.77 -0.47 -5.02
CA ALA A 109 11.01 -1.13 -6.31
C ALA A 109 10.73 -0.23 -7.52
N GLY A 110 10.21 0.99 -7.33
CA GLY A 110 9.82 1.90 -8.41
C GLY A 110 8.54 1.49 -9.15
N CYS A 111 7.81 0.49 -8.64
CA CYS A 111 6.50 0.11 -9.16
C CYS A 111 5.46 1.15 -8.73
N SER A 112 4.41 1.31 -9.53
CA SER A 112 3.35 2.32 -9.30
C SER A 112 1.94 1.79 -9.52
N VAL A 113 1.81 0.46 -9.64
CA VAL A 113 0.54 -0.24 -9.78
C VAL A 113 0.58 -1.51 -8.94
N TRP A 114 -0.45 -1.73 -8.13
CA TRP A 114 -0.73 -3.00 -7.48
C TRP A 114 -2.04 -3.53 -8.04
N GLN A 115 -2.01 -4.72 -8.64
CA GLN A 115 -3.20 -5.40 -9.11
C GLN A 115 -3.60 -6.50 -8.13
N VAL A 116 -4.91 -6.60 -7.89
CA VAL A 116 -5.54 -7.64 -7.07
C VAL A 116 -6.59 -8.40 -7.87
N LEU A 117 -6.88 -9.62 -7.45
CA LEU A 117 -8.10 -10.37 -7.82
C LEU A 117 -9.33 -9.70 -7.16
N PRO A 118 -10.57 -10.11 -7.51
CA PRO A 118 -11.76 -9.56 -6.87
C PRO A 118 -11.73 -9.72 -5.35
N LEU A 119 -12.08 -8.65 -4.63
CA LEU A 119 -12.05 -8.60 -3.17
C LEU A 119 -13.38 -9.03 -2.53
N VAL A 120 -14.26 -9.66 -3.29
CA VAL A 120 -15.59 -10.09 -2.86
C VAL A 120 -15.53 -11.28 -1.91
N PRO A 121 -16.56 -11.53 -1.06
CA PRO A 121 -16.65 -12.74 -0.26
C PRO A 121 -16.58 -13.96 -1.19
N PRO A 122 -15.56 -14.83 -1.07
CA PRO A 122 -15.38 -15.96 -1.97
C PRO A 122 -16.40 -17.07 -1.71
N ASP A 123 -16.39 -18.11 -2.54
CA ASP A 123 -17.07 -19.36 -2.22
C ASP A 123 -16.36 -20.11 -1.06
N ASP A 124 -16.93 -21.24 -0.65
CA ASP A 124 -16.42 -22.05 0.46
C ASP A 124 -15.02 -22.64 0.19
N GLU A 125 -14.61 -22.72 -1.08
CA GLU A 125 -13.28 -23.20 -1.51
C GLU A 125 -12.26 -22.05 -1.64
N GLY A 126 -12.72 -20.80 -1.59
CA GLY A 126 -11.87 -19.61 -1.60
C GLY A 126 -11.66 -18.95 -2.96
N SER A 127 -12.47 -19.28 -3.96
CA SER A 127 -12.41 -18.68 -5.29
C SER A 127 -12.92 -17.24 -5.27
N PRO A 128 -12.09 -16.24 -5.63
CA PRO A 128 -12.51 -14.84 -5.66
C PRO A 128 -13.44 -14.53 -6.85
N TYR A 129 -13.60 -15.46 -7.80
CA TYR A 129 -14.46 -15.30 -8.97
C TYR A 129 -15.84 -15.96 -8.80
N ALA A 130 -16.02 -16.77 -7.76
CA ALA A 130 -17.30 -17.35 -7.38
C ALA A 130 -17.88 -16.61 -6.15
N GLY A 131 -17.85 -15.28 -6.21
CA GLY A 131 -18.22 -14.45 -5.07
C GLY A 131 -19.71 -14.52 -4.71
N GLN A 132 -20.01 -14.48 -3.42
CA GLN A 132 -21.39 -14.50 -2.91
C GLN A 132 -22.14 -13.18 -3.16
N ASP A 133 -21.40 -12.09 -3.37
CA ASP A 133 -21.92 -10.76 -3.67
C ASP A 133 -20.92 -10.03 -4.59
N ALA A 134 -21.41 -9.10 -5.41
CA ALA A 134 -20.58 -8.37 -6.37
C ALA A 134 -19.91 -7.10 -5.80
N ASN A 135 -20.38 -6.59 -4.66
CA ASN A 135 -20.02 -5.29 -4.10
C ASN A 135 -19.40 -5.36 -2.70
N CYS A 136 -19.76 -6.37 -1.91
CA CYS A 136 -19.25 -6.55 -0.57
C CYS A 136 -17.75 -6.89 -0.59
N GLY A 137 -17.06 -6.59 0.51
CA GLY A 137 -15.67 -7.02 0.72
C GLY A 137 -15.60 -8.34 1.48
N ASN A 138 -14.60 -9.16 1.18
CA ASN A 138 -14.26 -10.35 1.95
C ASN A 138 -13.83 -9.97 3.37
N THR A 139 -14.64 -10.31 4.36
CA THR A 139 -14.40 -9.99 5.78
C THR A 139 -13.16 -10.70 6.33
N PHE A 140 -12.68 -11.78 5.72
CA PHE A 140 -11.42 -12.43 6.12
C PHE A 140 -10.19 -11.57 5.87
N LEU A 141 -10.27 -10.54 5.02
CA LEU A 141 -9.20 -9.58 4.80
C LEU A 141 -9.13 -8.47 5.85
N ILE A 142 -10.04 -8.45 6.83
CA ILE A 142 -9.98 -7.51 7.97
C ILE A 142 -8.85 -7.95 8.91
N SER A 143 -7.94 -7.04 9.24
CA SER A 143 -6.85 -7.32 10.18
C SER A 143 -7.35 -7.31 11.62
N LEU A 144 -7.11 -8.40 12.36
CA LEU A 144 -7.46 -8.46 13.78
C LEU A 144 -6.58 -7.55 14.63
N GLU A 145 -5.34 -7.31 14.21
CA GLU A 145 -4.41 -6.41 14.89
C GLU A 145 -4.83 -4.95 14.76
N GLU A 146 -5.34 -4.54 13.60
CA GLU A 146 -5.93 -3.20 13.42
C GLU A 146 -7.18 -3.04 14.28
N LEU A 147 -8.05 -4.05 14.36
CA LEU A 147 -9.21 -4.02 15.26
C LEU A 147 -8.82 -3.88 16.74
N VAL A 148 -7.64 -4.37 17.14
CA VAL A 148 -7.09 -4.13 18.48
C VAL A 148 -6.58 -2.70 18.65
N LYS A 149 -5.93 -2.13 17.62
CA LYS A 149 -5.50 -0.72 17.63
C LYS A 149 -6.70 0.23 17.74
N ASP A 150 -7.81 -0.12 17.08
CA ASP A 150 -9.07 0.62 17.14
C ASP A 150 -9.85 0.42 18.46
N GLY A 151 -9.38 -0.45 19.34
CA GLY A 151 -10.04 -0.75 20.63
C GLY A 151 -11.33 -1.57 20.51
N LEU A 152 -11.61 -2.14 19.33
CA LEU A 152 -12.77 -3.01 19.07
C LEU A 152 -12.53 -4.45 19.54
N LEU A 153 -11.26 -4.85 19.61
CA LEU A 153 -10.79 -6.09 20.23
C LEU A 153 -9.69 -5.81 21.25
N THR A 154 -9.49 -6.74 22.17
CA THR A 154 -8.36 -6.73 23.10
C THR A 154 -7.30 -7.74 22.67
N LYS A 155 -6.02 -7.48 23.01
CA LYS A 155 -4.92 -8.42 22.70
C LYS A 155 -5.12 -9.84 23.22
N LYS A 156 -5.89 -10.01 24.30
CA LYS A 156 -6.17 -11.33 24.90
C LYS A 156 -7.15 -12.17 24.10
N GLU A 157 -7.91 -11.53 23.22
CA GLU A 157 -8.91 -12.18 22.36
C GLU A 157 -8.34 -12.60 21.02
N LEU A 158 -7.15 -12.11 20.68
CA LEU A 158 -6.43 -12.58 19.51
C LEU A 158 -6.13 -14.07 19.67
N PRO A 159 -6.38 -14.86 18.62
CA PRO A 159 -6.06 -16.28 18.65
C PRO A 159 -4.55 -16.49 18.69
N GLN A 160 -4.12 -17.68 19.08
CA GLN A 160 -2.71 -18.05 18.95
C GLN A 160 -2.31 -18.06 17.47
N PRO A 161 -1.12 -17.54 17.13
CA PRO A 161 -0.59 -17.65 15.78
C PRO A 161 -0.60 -19.09 15.29
N ILE A 162 -1.06 -19.29 14.06
CA ILE A 162 -0.99 -20.57 13.37
C ILE A 162 0.06 -20.48 12.27
N ASP A 163 0.86 -21.54 12.14
CA ASP A 163 1.80 -21.67 11.04
C ASP A 163 1.05 -22.25 9.83
N CYS A 164 1.02 -21.49 8.74
CA CYS A 164 0.34 -21.89 7.52
C CYS A 164 1.06 -21.36 6.28
N ASP A 165 1.60 -22.28 5.48
CA ASP A 165 2.19 -21.94 4.18
C ASP A 165 1.11 -21.68 3.11
N ARG A 166 -0.11 -22.18 3.34
CA ARG A 166 -1.24 -22.08 2.41
C ARG A 166 -2.52 -21.75 3.17
N VAL A 167 -3.38 -20.95 2.53
CA VAL A 167 -4.69 -20.59 3.08
C VAL A 167 -5.60 -21.81 3.12
N ASN A 168 -6.17 -22.07 4.30
CA ASN A 168 -7.27 -23.02 4.49
C ASN A 168 -8.49 -22.25 4.99
N TYR A 169 -9.44 -21.98 4.09
CA TYR A 169 -10.60 -21.13 4.37
C TYR A 169 -11.49 -21.68 5.50
N SER A 170 -11.59 -23.01 5.66
CA SER A 170 -12.36 -23.60 6.75
C SER A 170 -11.73 -23.35 8.13
N ILE A 171 -10.39 -23.27 8.22
CA ILE A 171 -9.69 -22.90 9.47
C ILE A 171 -9.84 -21.40 9.72
N VAL A 172 -9.67 -20.59 8.68
CA VAL A 172 -9.80 -19.12 8.75
C VAL A 172 -11.18 -18.71 9.23
N ALA A 173 -12.25 -19.30 8.68
CA ALA A 173 -13.63 -19.06 9.09
C ALA A 173 -13.82 -19.32 10.59
N LYS A 174 -13.42 -20.52 11.07
CA LYS A 174 -13.49 -20.89 12.49
C LYS A 174 -12.72 -19.94 13.41
N LEU A 175 -11.61 -19.37 12.91
CA LEU A 175 -10.76 -18.47 13.65
C LEU A 175 -11.32 -17.03 13.70
N LYS A 176 -11.73 -16.49 12.55
CA LYS A 176 -12.02 -15.06 12.38
C LYS A 176 -13.50 -14.73 12.52
N ASP A 177 -14.44 -15.60 12.11
CA ASP A 177 -15.87 -15.30 12.14
C ASP A 177 -16.42 -14.93 13.54
N PRO A 178 -16.05 -15.62 14.63
CA PRO A 178 -16.54 -15.26 15.96
C PRO A 178 -16.10 -13.86 16.39
N LEU A 179 -14.87 -13.47 16.03
CA LEU A 179 -14.29 -12.18 16.38
C LEU A 179 -14.91 -11.06 15.55
N ILE A 180 -15.08 -11.27 14.25
CA ILE A 180 -15.74 -10.30 13.35
C ILE A 180 -17.20 -10.10 13.76
N THR A 181 -17.91 -11.18 14.09
CA THR A 181 -19.30 -11.11 14.57
C THR A 181 -19.40 -10.32 15.87
N LYS A 182 -18.46 -10.53 16.80
CA LYS A 182 -18.38 -9.76 18.04
C LYS A 182 -18.19 -8.27 17.77
N VAL A 183 -17.24 -7.90 16.90
CA VAL A 183 -16.99 -6.49 16.54
C VAL A 183 -18.22 -5.86 15.91
N LYS A 184 -18.90 -6.57 14.99
CA LYS A 184 -20.16 -6.12 14.40
C LYS A 184 -21.21 -5.78 15.47
N HIS A 185 -21.34 -6.62 16.50
CA HIS A 185 -22.29 -6.36 17.59
C HIS A 185 -21.91 -5.11 18.41
N LEU A 186 -20.62 -4.92 18.73
CA LEU A 186 -20.14 -3.76 19.47
C LEU A 186 -20.36 -2.44 18.71
N LEU A 187 -20.12 -2.44 17.40
CA LEU A 187 -20.36 -1.27 16.55
C LEU A 187 -21.84 -0.91 16.47
N ASN A 188 -22.72 -1.90 16.33
CA ASN A 188 -24.17 -1.67 16.34
C ASN A 188 -24.65 -1.07 17.68
N ILE A 189 -24.15 -1.57 18.82
CA ILE A 189 -24.50 -1.01 20.14
C ILE A 189 -24.05 0.44 20.23
N THR A 190 -22.81 0.74 19.84
CA THR A 190 -22.27 2.10 19.91
C THR A 190 -23.08 3.08 19.06
N SER A 191 -23.57 2.64 17.89
CA SER A 191 -24.43 3.46 17.01
C SER A 191 -25.84 3.72 17.57
N LEU A 192 -26.31 2.94 18.55
CA LEU A 192 -27.61 3.15 19.19
C LEU A 192 -27.55 4.16 20.36
N PHE A 193 -26.34 4.51 20.81
CA PHE A 193 -26.10 5.38 21.97
C PHE A 193 -25.41 6.70 21.61
N GLY A 194 -25.18 6.98 20.32
CA GLY A 194 -24.63 8.26 19.81
C GLY A 194 -25.65 8.98 18.94
#